data_AF-A0A256YZ48-F1
#
_entry.id   AF-A0A256YZ48-F1
#
_cell.length_a   1.000
_cell.length_b   1.000
_cell.length_c   1.000
_cell.angle_alpha   90.00
_cell.angle_beta   90.00
_cell.angle_gamma   90.00
#
_symmetry.space_group_name_H-M   'P 1'
#
loop_
_entity.id
_entity.type
_entity.pdbx_description
1 polymer ?
#
loop_
_entity_poly.entity_id
_entity_poly.type
_entity_poly.pdbx_seq_one_letter_code
_entity_poly.pdbx_strand_id
1 'polypeptide(L)' 'MKIGIIGAGLAGLTAAIELAKRGFEVDVYYVDDLTYSNSYKL' A
#
# COMPACT_ATOMS: atom_id res chain seq x y z
N MET A 1 -7.16 -14.25 -7.92
CA MET A 1 -7.80 -12.92 -7.78
C MET A 1 -6.70 -11.90 -7.59
N LYS A 2 -6.73 -10.80 -8.34
CA LYS A 2 -5.70 -9.76 -8.31
C LYS A 2 -6.24 -8.52 -7.62
N ILE A 3 -5.46 -7.93 -6.72
CA ILE A 3 -5.87 -6.81 -5.86
C ILE A 3 -4.91 -5.64 -6.07
N GLY A 4 -5.46 -4.47 -6.40
CA GLY A 4 -4.70 -3.21 -6.44
C GLY A 4 -4.89 -2.42 -5.15
N ILE A 5 -3.80 -1.93 -4.57
CA ILE A 5 -3.81 -1.03 -3.42
C ILE A 5 -3.26 0.33 -3.85
N ILE A 6 -4.00 1.40 -3.55
CA ILE A 6 -3.57 2.78 -3.83
C ILE A 6 -3.09 3.43 -2.52
N GLY A 7 -1.81 3.81 -2.50
CA GLY A 7 -1.13 4.42 -1.36
C GLY A 7 -0.22 3.45 -0.60
N ALA A 8 1.05 3.83 -0.41
CA ALA A 8 2.08 3.07 0.31
C ALA A 8 2.35 3.60 1.74
N GLY A 9 1.33 4.15 2.39
CA GLY A 9 1.40 4.45 3.82
C GLY A 9 1.29 3.19 4.68
N LEU A 10 1.39 3.33 6.01
CA LEU A 10 1.31 2.20 6.95
C LEU A 10 0.12 1.28 6.70
N ALA A 11 -1.07 1.86 6.58
CA ALA A 11 -2.29 1.09 6.37
C ALA A 11 -2.27 0.33 5.04
N GLY A 12 -1.83 0.98 3.96
CA GLY A 12 -1.76 0.37 2.62
C GLY A 12 -0.79 -0.79 2.56
N LEU A 13 0.42 -0.63 3.11
CA LEU A 13 1.41 -1.71 3.18
C LEU A 13 0.98 -2.84 4.13
N THR A 14 0.34 -2.52 5.25
CA THR A 14 -0.19 -3.54 6.18
C THR A 14 -1.25 -4.40 5.50
N ALA A 15 -2.18 -3.77 4.78
CA ALA A 15 -3.18 -4.48 4.00
C ALA A 15 -2.54 -5.33 2.89
N ALA A 16 -1.54 -4.80 2.18
CA ALA A 16 -0.83 -5.51 1.13
C ALA A 16 -0.18 -6.81 1.64
N ILE A 17 0.52 -6.71 2.78
CA ILE A 17 1.19 -7.86 3.42
C ILE A 17 0.17 -8.92 3.84
N GLU A 18 -0.92 -8.52 4.48
CA GLU A 18 -1.93 -9.46 4.95
C GLU A 18 -2.64 -10.18 3.80
N LEU A 19 -2.92 -9.47 2.70
CA LEU A 19 -3.51 -10.07 1.51
C LEU A 19 -2.51 -10.99 0.78
N ALA A 20 -1.24 -10.59 0.67
CA ALA A 20 -0.20 -11.43 0.09
C ALA A 20 -0.02 -12.74 0.90
N LYS A 21 -0.04 -12.68 2.23
CA LYS A 21 0.00 -13.87 3.11
C LYS A 21 -1.16 -14.83 2.90
N ARG A 22 -2.31 -14.33 2.47
CA ARG A 22 -3.49 -15.14 2.13
C ARG A 22 -3.45 -15.71 0.70
N GLY A 23 -2.37 -15.45 -0.06
CA GLY A 23 -2.16 -16.00 -1.40
C GLY A 23 -2.76 -15.15 -2.52
N PHE A 24 -3.13 -13.89 -2.26
CA PHE A 24 -3.58 -12.98 -3.32
C PHE A 24 -2.39 -12.37 -4.06
N GLU A 25 -2.55 -12.16 -5.36
CA GLU A 25 -1.62 -11.34 -6.15
C GLU A 25 -1.97 -9.87 -5.90
N VAL A 26 -1.01 -9.11 -5.35
CA VAL A 26 -1.22 -7.74 -4.88
C VAL A 26 -0.24 -6.80 -5.57
N ASP A 27 -0.77 -5.76 -6.21
CA ASP A 27 0.02 -4.64 -6.74
C ASP A 27 -0.23 -3.39 -5.88
N VAL A 28 0.83 -2.69 -5.50
CA VAL A 28 0.74 -1.42 -4.74
C VAL A 28 1.16 -0.27 -5.65
N TYR A 29 0.28 0.73 -5.78
CA TYR A 29 0.51 1.93 -6.55
C TYR A 29 0.58 3.12 -5.61
N TYR A 30 1.64 3.91 -5.70
CA TYR A 30 1.82 5.11 -4.90
C TYR A 30 2.59 6.15 -5.69
N VAL A 31 2.49 7.40 -5.25
CA VAL A 31 3.29 8.49 -5.81
C VAL A 31 4.64 8.47 -5.11
N ASP A 32 5.73 8.48 -5.87
CA ASP A 32 7.12 8.52 -5.37
C ASP A 32 7.53 9.89 -4.83
N ASP A 33 6.56 10.73 -4.47
CA ASP A 33 6.76 12.07 -3.98
C ASP A 33 6.48 12.11 -2.47
N LEU A 34 7.54 12.36 -1.70
CA LEU A 34 7.50 12.43 -0.23
C LEU A 34 6.61 13.58 0.28
N THR A 35 6.30 14.57 -0.57
CA THR A 35 5.43 15.70 -0.24
C THR A 35 3.94 15.30 -0.21
N TYR A 36 3.56 14.21 -0.89
CA TYR A 36 2.18 13.72 -1.00
C TYR A 36 1.88 12.47 -0.16
N SER A 37 2.90 11.71 0.27
CA SER A 37 2.74 10.52 1.10
C SER A 37 2.56 10.87 2.57
N ASN A 38 1.31 11.07 3.02
CA ASN A 38 1.06 11.50 4.38
C ASN A 38 0.30 10.48 5.26
N SER A 39 1.03 9.89 6.22
CA SER A 39 0.49 9.44 7.52
C SER A 39 1.31 10.01 8.70
N TYR A 40 2.33 10.84 8.42
CA TYR A 40 3.35 11.30 9.36
C TYR A 40 3.76 12.76 9.12
N LYS A 41 2.83 13.64 8.74
CA LYS A 41 3.10 15.09 8.70
C LYS A 41 3.35 15.54 10.14
N LEU A 42 4.63 15.77 10.43
CA LEU A 42 5.08 16.72 11.45
C LEU A 42 4.73 18.13 10.99
#